data_AF-A0A2D5I5N4-F1
#
_entry.id   AF-A0A2D5I5N4-F1
#
_cell.length_a   1.000
_cell.length_b   1.000
_cell.length_c   1.000
_cell.angle_alpha   90.00
_cell.angle_beta   90.00
_cell.angle_gamma   90.00
#
_symmetry.space_group_name_H-M   'P 1'
#
loop_
_entity.id
_entity.type
_entity.pdbx_description
1 polymer ?
#
loop_
_entity_poly.entity_id
_entity_poly.type
_entity_poly.pdbx_seq_one_letter_code
_entity_poly.pdbx_strand_id
1 'polypeptide(L)'
;MKSLVELNITDKNLVIRADMNVPIKNGAIKDLTRIKACLPSIKHALANNCKVLLVSHLGRPVEGKIDKAFSLSPVAEALSSILDEPVQLISSLESDDIFNTKNNVQLLENIRFFSGEMSNDSSLGKLLGGMGDIYVFDAFGTAHRKQAST
;
A
#
# COMPACT_ATOMS: atom_id res chain seq x y z
N MET A 1 -1.70 20.06 6.62
CA MET A 1 -1.38 19.00 5.64
C MET A 1 -1.40 19.62 4.26
N LYS A 2 -0.48 19.23 3.38
CA LYS A 2 -0.50 19.61 1.96
C LYS A 2 -1.23 18.52 1.17
N SER A 3 -1.99 18.88 0.16
CA SER A 3 -2.61 17.90 -0.74
C SER A 3 -1.57 17.34 -1.72
N LEU A 4 -1.73 16.09 -2.16
CA LEU A 4 -0.82 15.48 -3.14
C LEU A 4 -0.77 16.31 -4.44
N VAL A 5 -1.92 16.85 -4.85
CA VAL A 5 -2.07 17.65 -6.10
C VAL A 5 -1.38 19.02 -6.03
N GLU A 6 -0.96 19.46 -4.83
CA GLU A 6 -0.23 20.72 -4.62
C GLU A 6 1.29 20.54 -4.69
N LEU A 7 1.77 19.29 -4.78
CA LEU A 7 3.18 18.96 -4.78
C LEU A 7 3.66 18.69 -6.22
N ASN A 8 4.91 19.07 -6.51
CA ASN A 8 5.57 18.55 -7.71
C ASN A 8 6.02 17.12 -7.44
N ILE A 9 5.29 16.18 -8.04
CA ILE A 9 5.53 14.73 -7.87
C ILE A 9 6.16 14.08 -9.09
N THR A 10 6.45 14.82 -10.16
CA THR A 10 6.95 14.24 -11.41
C THR A 10 8.23 13.43 -11.19
N ASP A 11 8.26 12.21 -11.75
CA ASP A 11 9.39 11.26 -11.65
C ASP A 11 9.75 10.80 -10.23
N LYS A 12 8.83 10.93 -9.26
CA LYS A 12 9.05 10.56 -7.86
C LYS A 12 8.63 9.11 -7.56
N ASN A 13 9.26 8.52 -6.55
CA ASN A 13 8.80 7.30 -5.91
C ASN A 13 7.88 7.64 -4.74
N LEU A 14 6.62 7.19 -4.80
CA LEU A 14 5.59 7.48 -3.80
C LEU A 14 5.29 6.24 -2.98
N VAL A 15 5.32 6.37 -1.65
CA VAL A 15 4.77 5.39 -0.73
C VAL A 15 3.38 5.87 -0.34
N ILE A 16 2.33 5.12 -0.70
CA ILE A 16 0.94 5.52 -0.45
C ILE A 16 0.28 4.55 0.52
N ARG A 17 -0.06 5.04 1.72
CA ARG A 17 -0.90 4.31 2.67
C ARG A 17 -2.36 4.43 2.27
N ALA A 18 -2.97 3.31 1.86
CA ALA A 18 -4.35 3.23 1.38
C ALA A 18 -5.19 2.27 2.24
N ASP A 19 -6.48 2.53 2.45
CA ASP A 19 -7.38 1.55 3.08
C ASP A 19 -7.93 0.57 2.02
N MET A 20 -7.34 -0.62 1.95
CA MET A 20 -7.75 -1.73 1.09
C MET A 20 -8.20 -2.94 1.91
N ASN A 21 -8.61 -2.72 3.17
CA ASN A 21 -9.14 -3.78 4.00
C ASN A 21 -10.56 -4.14 3.53
N VAL A 22 -10.63 -5.07 2.59
CA VAL A 22 -11.85 -5.53 1.89
C VAL A 22 -12.30 -6.90 2.39
N PRO A 23 -13.61 -7.22 2.35
CA PRO A 23 -14.09 -8.55 2.67
C PRO A 23 -13.66 -9.56 1.59
N ILE A 24 -12.92 -10.59 1.98
CA ILE A 24 -12.54 -11.72 1.13
C ILE A 24 -13.28 -12.97 1.58
N LYS A 25 -13.91 -13.68 0.64
CA LYS A 25 -14.57 -14.97 0.89
C LYS A 25 -14.26 -15.92 -0.25
N ASN A 26 -13.70 -17.10 0.10
CA ASN A 26 -13.23 -18.12 -0.83
C ASN A 26 -12.22 -17.57 -1.85
N GLY A 27 -11.25 -16.77 -1.39
CA GLY A 27 -10.24 -16.13 -2.22
C GLY A 27 -10.72 -14.94 -3.06
N ALA A 28 -12.04 -14.68 -3.12
CA ALA A 28 -12.60 -13.60 -3.91
C ALA A 28 -13.00 -12.39 -3.05
N ILE A 29 -12.65 -11.20 -3.52
CA ILE A 29 -13.10 -9.92 -2.93
C ILE A 29 -14.60 -9.74 -3.19
N LYS A 30 -15.36 -9.42 -2.15
CA LYS A 30 -16.82 -9.25 -2.22
C LYS A 30 -17.25 -7.80 -2.42
N ASP A 31 -16.40 -6.85 -2.06
CA ASP A 31 -16.66 -5.43 -2.22
C ASP A 31 -15.36 -4.71 -2.61
N LEU A 32 -15.40 -4.06 -3.78
CA LEU A 32 -14.27 -3.31 -4.35
C LEU A 32 -14.29 -1.83 -3.98
N THR A 33 -15.27 -1.35 -3.21
CA THR A 33 -15.47 0.08 -2.92
C THR A 33 -14.21 0.74 -2.38
N ARG A 34 -13.54 0.09 -1.43
CA ARG A 34 -12.30 0.58 -0.82
C ARG A 34 -11.12 0.65 -1.80
N ILE A 35 -10.95 -0.38 -2.62
CA ILE A 35 -9.91 -0.40 -3.66
C ILE A 35 -10.16 0.72 -4.68
N LYS A 36 -11.42 0.88 -5.11
CA LYS A 36 -11.82 1.93 -6.06
C LYS A 36 -11.62 3.34 -5.51
N ALA A 37 -11.82 3.53 -4.20
CA ALA A 37 -11.66 4.82 -3.56
C ALA A 37 -10.21 5.37 -3.64
N CYS A 38 -9.21 4.49 -3.70
CA CYS A 38 -7.79 4.89 -3.78
C CYS A 38 -7.29 5.13 -5.22
N LEU A 39 -8.07 4.75 -6.24
CA LEU A 39 -7.66 4.89 -7.65
C LEU A 39 -7.34 6.32 -8.07
N PRO A 40 -8.04 7.39 -7.61
CA PRO A 40 -7.68 8.75 -8.00
C PRO A 40 -6.24 9.11 -7.62
N SER A 41 -5.80 8.75 -6.41
CA SER A 41 -4.43 8.99 -5.93
C SER A 41 -3.40 8.22 -6.76
N ILE A 42 -3.68 6.94 -7.05
CA ILE A 42 -2.81 6.08 -7.86
C ILE A 42 -2.70 6.64 -9.29
N LYS A 43 -3.82 6.90 -9.95
CA LYS A 43 -3.85 7.41 -11.32
C LYS A 43 -3.19 8.77 -11.45
N HIS A 44 -3.34 9.64 -10.43
CA HIS A 44 -2.66 10.92 -10.41
C HIS A 44 -1.14 10.75 -10.36
N ALA A 45 -0.62 9.85 -9.52
CA ALA A 45 0.81 9.54 -9.48
C ALA A 45 1.32 9.00 -10.83
N LEU A 46 0.62 8.02 -11.41
CA LEU A 46 0.99 7.42 -12.69
C LEU A 46 0.98 8.43 -13.84
N ALA A 47 0.00 9.34 -13.88
CA ALA A 47 -0.06 10.41 -14.87
C ALA A 47 1.13 11.39 -14.78
N ASN A 48 1.82 11.44 -13.65
CA ASN A 48 3.02 12.24 -13.42
C ASN A 48 4.31 11.39 -13.48
N ASN A 49 4.28 10.24 -14.15
CA ASN A 49 5.45 9.35 -14.32
C ASN A 49 6.07 8.89 -12.98
N CYS A 50 5.26 8.80 -11.92
CA CYS A 50 5.71 8.29 -10.63
C CYS A 50 5.75 6.75 -10.63
N LYS A 51 6.58 6.18 -9.75
CA LYS A 51 6.38 4.81 -9.28
C LYS A 51 5.70 4.82 -7.92
N VAL A 52 4.86 3.82 -7.65
CA VAL A 52 4.00 3.76 -6.46
C VAL A 52 4.22 2.45 -5.71
N LEU A 53 4.53 2.56 -4.42
CA LEU A 53 4.44 1.47 -3.45
C LEU A 53 3.21 1.69 -2.57
N LEU A 54 2.21 0.85 -2.75
CA LEU A 54 1.00 0.83 -1.94
C LEU A 54 1.26 0.08 -0.64
N VAL A 55 0.80 0.66 0.47
CA VAL A 55 0.83 0.04 1.80
C VAL A 55 -0.60 -0.06 2.31
N SER A 56 -1.02 -1.26 2.68
CA SER A 56 -2.33 -1.48 3.26
C SER A 56 -2.30 -2.59 4.30
N HIS A 57 -3.44 -2.79 4.96
CA HIS A 57 -3.66 -3.92 5.84
C HIS A 57 -4.91 -4.69 5.42
N LEU A 58 -4.97 -5.95 5.81
CA LEU A 58 -6.15 -6.79 5.67
C LEU A 58 -6.42 -7.53 6.98
N GLY A 59 -7.65 -7.42 7.50
CA GLY A 59 -8.05 -8.12 8.71
C GLY A 59 -7.16 -7.84 9.92
N ARG A 60 -6.97 -8.84 10.77
CA ARG A 60 -6.19 -8.74 12.02
C ARG A 60 -5.30 -9.98 12.20
N PRO A 61 -4.27 -10.15 11.36
CA PRO A 61 -3.34 -11.25 11.50
C PRO A 61 -2.47 -11.10 12.75
N VAL A 62 -1.75 -12.17 13.08
CA VAL A 62 -0.69 -12.15 14.10
C VAL A 62 0.58 -11.58 13.46
N GLU A 63 1.17 -10.56 14.08
CA GLU A 63 2.45 -9.99 13.64
C GLU A 63 3.57 -11.04 13.58
N GLY A 64 4.47 -10.89 12.61
CA GLY A 64 5.58 -11.82 12.35
C GLY A 64 5.17 -13.14 11.70
N LYS A 65 3.86 -13.38 11.48
CA LYS A 65 3.36 -14.60 10.85
C LYS A 65 2.61 -14.29 9.57
N ILE A 66 3.12 -14.84 8.46
CA ILE A 66 2.42 -14.81 7.18
C ILE A 66 1.23 -15.77 7.25
N ASP A 67 0.04 -15.24 6.97
CA ASP A 67 -1.19 -16.02 6.87
C ASP A 67 -1.84 -15.75 5.50
N LYS A 68 -1.98 -16.81 4.69
CA LYS A 68 -2.57 -16.71 3.36
C LYS A 68 -4.00 -16.15 3.39
N ALA A 69 -4.75 -16.36 4.47
CA ALA A 69 -6.09 -15.80 4.62
C ALA A 69 -6.12 -14.27 4.74
N PHE A 70 -4.99 -13.66 5.14
CA PHE A 70 -4.83 -12.22 5.29
C PHE A 70 -3.83 -11.62 4.28
N SER A 71 -3.42 -12.38 3.26
CA SER A 71 -2.56 -11.86 2.19
C SER A 71 -3.30 -10.85 1.31
N LEU A 72 -2.58 -9.85 0.83
CA LEU A 72 -3.02 -8.85 -0.14
C LEU A 72 -2.86 -9.32 -1.60
N SER A 73 -2.43 -10.55 -1.86
CA SER A 73 -2.37 -11.12 -3.21
C SER A 73 -3.67 -10.95 -4.02
N PRO A 74 -4.87 -11.24 -3.48
CA PRO A 74 -6.12 -10.99 -4.22
C PRO A 74 -6.38 -9.51 -4.51
N VAL A 75 -5.86 -8.61 -3.67
CA VAL A 75 -5.98 -7.15 -3.85
C VAL A 75 -5.05 -6.68 -4.97
N ALA A 76 -3.82 -7.21 -5.03
CA ALA A 76 -2.91 -6.95 -6.14
C ALA A 76 -3.51 -7.37 -7.48
N GLU A 77 -4.08 -8.58 -7.56
CA GLU A 77 -4.76 -9.08 -8.78
C GLU A 77 -5.95 -8.19 -9.21
N ALA A 78 -6.76 -7.77 -8.25
CA ALA A 78 -7.87 -6.87 -8.51
C ALA A 78 -7.41 -5.49 -8.99
N LEU A 79 -6.36 -4.92 -8.38
CA LEU A 79 -5.77 -3.67 -8.83
C LEU A 79 -5.21 -3.80 -10.25
N SER A 80 -4.52 -4.90 -10.56
CA SER A 80 -4.01 -5.13 -11.93
C SER A 80 -5.13 -5.13 -12.95
N SER A 81 -6.23 -5.80 -12.65
CA SER A 81 -7.40 -5.86 -13.53
C SER A 81 -8.07 -4.50 -13.72
N ILE A 82 -8.09 -3.67 -12.67
CA ILE A 82 -8.75 -2.35 -12.69
C ILE A 82 -7.89 -1.29 -13.40
N LEU A 83 -6.57 -1.36 -13.23
CA LEU A 83 -5.61 -0.42 -13.79
C LEU A 83 -5.18 -0.80 -15.22
N ASP A 84 -5.47 -2.03 -15.64
CA ASP A 84 -4.98 -2.61 -16.91
C ASP A 84 -3.44 -2.60 -16.99
N GLU A 85 -2.79 -2.84 -15.85
CA GLU A 85 -1.33 -2.91 -15.72
C GLU A 85 -0.91 -3.91 -14.62
N PRO A 86 0.27 -4.54 -14.70
CA PRO A 86 0.74 -5.44 -13.65
C PRO A 86 0.98 -4.70 -12.33
N VAL A 87 0.45 -5.25 -11.24
CA VAL A 87 0.69 -4.78 -9.87
C VAL A 87 1.47 -5.86 -9.14
N GLN A 88 2.74 -5.58 -8.85
CA GLN A 88 3.63 -6.55 -8.21
C GLN A 88 3.40 -6.56 -6.70
N LEU A 89 3.15 -7.74 -6.13
CA LEU A 89 3.13 -7.92 -4.69
C LEU A 89 4.58 -8.06 -4.16
N ILE A 90 4.95 -7.22 -3.20
CA ILE A 90 6.25 -7.21 -2.52
C ILE A 90 6.10 -7.83 -1.14
N SER A 91 6.76 -8.96 -0.88
CA SER A 91 6.60 -9.73 0.35
C SER A 91 7.53 -9.31 1.49
N SER A 92 8.50 -8.43 1.25
CA SER A 92 9.50 -8.01 2.23
C SER A 92 9.79 -6.52 2.14
N LEU A 93 9.98 -5.89 3.30
CA LEU A 93 10.44 -4.50 3.42
C LEU A 93 11.91 -4.32 2.95
N GLU A 94 12.67 -5.40 2.86
CA GLU A 94 14.08 -5.41 2.44
C GLU A 94 14.26 -5.78 0.97
N SER A 95 13.16 -5.86 0.20
CA SER A 95 13.23 -6.27 -1.19
C SER A 95 13.90 -5.22 -2.07
N ASP A 96 14.97 -5.61 -2.75
CA ASP A 96 15.65 -4.76 -3.75
C ASP A 96 14.73 -4.37 -4.92
N ASP A 97 13.61 -5.07 -5.13
CA ASP A 97 12.64 -4.79 -6.19
C ASP A 97 11.84 -3.50 -5.93
N ILE A 98 11.80 -3.00 -4.70
CA ILE A 98 11.03 -1.78 -4.36
C ILE A 98 11.52 -0.62 -5.24
N PHE A 99 10.62 -0.10 -6.08
CA PHE A 99 10.86 0.92 -7.12
C PHE A 99 11.91 0.56 -8.20
N ASN A 100 12.57 -0.59 -8.15
CA ASN A 100 13.63 -0.98 -9.08
C ASN A 100 13.18 -1.99 -10.17
N THR A 101 11.87 -2.18 -10.33
CA THR A 101 11.31 -3.00 -11.42
C THR A 101 10.68 -2.15 -12.53
N LYS A 102 10.21 -2.83 -13.57
CA LYS A 102 9.41 -2.24 -14.66
C LYS A 102 7.96 -1.96 -14.28
N ASN A 103 7.50 -2.43 -13.12
CA ASN A 103 6.13 -2.22 -12.68
C ASN A 103 6.02 -0.82 -12.05
N ASN A 104 5.08 0.00 -12.53
CA ASN A 104 4.86 1.34 -11.99
C ASN A 104 4.09 1.30 -10.66
N VAL A 105 3.33 0.22 -10.42
CA VAL A 105 2.59 0.01 -9.17
C VAL A 105 3.05 -1.28 -8.52
N GLN A 106 3.40 -1.17 -7.24
CA GLN A 106 3.75 -2.26 -6.36
C GLN A 106 2.82 -2.21 -5.14
N LEU A 107 2.50 -3.35 -4.56
CA LEU A 107 1.75 -3.48 -3.33
C LEU A 107 2.61 -4.23 -2.32
N LEU A 108 2.95 -3.59 -1.21
CA LEU A 108 3.54 -4.29 -0.09
C LEU A 108 2.51 -5.28 0.47
N GLU A 109 2.97 -6.47 0.83
CA GLU A 109 2.16 -7.43 1.57
C GLU A 109 1.64 -6.83 2.88
N ASN A 110 0.61 -7.43 3.45
CA ASN A 110 -0.15 -6.89 4.58
C ASN A 110 0.76 -6.32 5.66
N ILE A 111 0.66 -4.99 5.90
CA ILE A 111 1.58 -4.30 6.81
C ILE A 111 1.54 -4.87 8.23
N ARG A 112 0.41 -5.49 8.62
CA ARG A 112 0.25 -6.17 9.93
C ARG A 112 0.99 -7.51 10.05
N PHE A 113 1.62 -8.00 8.99
CA PHE A 113 2.57 -9.10 9.11
C PHE A 113 3.92 -8.63 9.64
N PHE A 114 4.27 -7.35 9.49
CA PHE A 114 5.57 -6.84 9.93
C PHE A 114 5.50 -6.40 11.39
N SER A 115 6.49 -6.85 12.16
CA SER A 115 6.63 -6.52 13.57
C SER A 115 6.72 -5.00 13.75
N GLY A 116 5.95 -4.47 14.71
CA GLY A 116 5.99 -3.05 15.06
C GLY A 116 4.86 -2.20 14.48
N GLU A 117 4.05 -2.75 13.57
CA GLU A 117 2.91 -2.02 12.99
C GLU A 117 1.89 -1.65 14.08
N MET A 118 1.42 -2.59 14.89
CA MET A 118 0.42 -2.35 15.93
C MET A 118 0.97 -1.55 17.11
N SER A 119 2.26 -1.67 17.42
CA SER A 119 2.89 -0.95 18.53
C SER A 119 3.35 0.47 18.16
N ASN A 120 3.14 0.91 16.91
CA ASN A 120 3.63 2.18 16.40
C ASN A 120 5.16 2.30 16.54
N ASP A 121 5.87 1.25 16.15
CA ASP A 121 7.33 1.22 16.24
C ASP A 121 7.95 2.29 15.35
N SER A 122 8.80 3.12 15.96
CA SER A 122 9.41 4.26 15.27
C SER A 122 10.39 3.83 14.17
N SER A 123 10.98 2.64 14.26
CA SER A 123 11.92 2.12 13.28
C SER A 123 11.19 1.70 12.02
N LEU A 124 10.06 0.99 12.17
CA LEU A 124 9.18 0.66 11.05
C LEU A 124 8.61 1.93 10.39
N GLY A 125 8.14 2.89 11.19
CA GLY A 125 7.62 4.17 10.66
C GLY A 125 8.67 4.95 9.86
N LYS A 126 9.91 5.04 10.38
CA LYS A 126 11.04 5.67 9.66
C LYS A 126 11.41 4.93 8.38
N LEU A 127 11.41 3.61 8.42
CA LEU A 127 11.68 2.78 7.25
C LEU A 127 10.65 3.06 6.15
N LEU A 128 9.36 2.96 6.47
CA LEU A 128 8.27 3.24 5.51
C LEU A 128 8.31 4.67 4.97
N GLY A 129 8.56 5.65 5.84
CA GLY A 129 8.68 7.05 5.45
C GLY A 129 9.91 7.38 4.60
N GLY A 130 10.96 6.54 4.66
CA GLY A 130 12.19 6.69 3.90
C GLY A 130 12.30 5.81 2.65
N MET A 131 11.33 4.95 2.38
CA MET A 131 11.35 4.04 1.22
C MET A 131 11.18 4.76 -0.13
N GLY A 132 10.45 5.88 -0.15
CA GLY A 132 10.24 6.69 -1.34
C GLY A 132 10.57 8.15 -1.09
N ASP A 133 10.42 8.97 -2.12
CA ASP A 133 10.62 10.42 -2.02
C ASP A 133 9.51 11.11 -1.24
N ILE A 134 8.29 10.58 -1.33
CA ILE A 134 7.09 11.17 -0.73
C ILE A 134 6.25 10.06 -0.09
N TYR A 135 5.87 10.28 1.17
CA TYR A 135 4.89 9.47 1.86
C TYR A 135 3.51 10.14 1.81
N VAL A 136 2.52 9.42 1.30
CA VAL A 136 1.14 9.89 1.12
C VAL A 136 0.22 9.07 2.02
N PHE A 137 -0.53 9.75 2.88
CA PHE A 137 -1.54 9.12 3.71
C PHE A 137 -2.94 9.31 3.12
N ASP A 138 -3.50 8.23 2.53
CA ASP A 138 -4.81 8.19 1.87
C ASP A 138 -5.70 7.07 2.47
N ALA A 139 -5.67 6.97 3.81
CA ALA A 139 -6.37 5.94 4.56
C ALA A 139 -7.13 6.53 5.76
N PHE A 140 -8.05 7.46 5.50
CA PHE A 140 -8.82 8.15 6.56
C PHE A 140 -9.50 7.19 7.53
N GLY A 141 -10.02 6.05 7.05
CA GLY A 141 -10.62 5.01 7.87
C GLY A 141 -9.70 4.43 8.95
N THR A 142 -8.38 4.59 8.82
CA THR A 142 -7.39 4.18 9.83
C THR A 142 -6.71 5.32 10.57
N ALA A 143 -7.01 6.58 10.26
CA ALA A 143 -6.34 7.76 10.84
C ALA A 143 -6.50 7.88 12.37
N HIS A 144 -7.52 7.24 12.94
CA HIS A 144 -7.76 7.23 14.39
C HIS A 144 -6.84 6.25 15.14
N ARG A 145 -6.07 5.41 14.43
CA ARG A 145 -5.16 4.44 15.02
C ARG A 145 -3.76 4.99 14.99
N LYS A 146 -3.00 4.76 16.06
CA LYS A 146 -1.57 5.05 16.11
C LYS A 146 -0.83 3.77 15.73
N GLN A 147 -0.53 3.60 14.46
CA GLN A 147 0.20 2.46 13.90
C GLN A 147 1.41 2.98 13.13
N ALA A 148 2.44 2.16 12.92
CA ALA A 148 3.66 2.64 12.27
C ALA A 148 3.42 3.18 10.85
N SER A 149 2.41 2.62 10.16
CA SER A 149 2.00 3.03 8.82
C SER A 149 0.93 4.13 8.77
N THR A 150 0.60 4.81 9.87
CA THR A 150 -0.48 5.83 9.92
C THR A 150 -0.05 7.07 10.69
#